data_AF-A0KWA4-F1
#
_entry.id   AF-A0KWA4-F1
#
_cell.length_a   1.000
_cell.length_b   1.000
_cell.length_c   1.000
_cell.angle_alpha   90.00
_cell.angle_beta   90.00
_cell.angle_gamma   90.00
#
_symmetry.space_group_name_H-M   'P 1'
#
loop_
_entity.id
_entity.type
_entity.pdbx_description
1 polymer ?
#
loop_
_entity_poly.entity_id
_entity_poly.type
_entity_poly.pdbx_seq_one_letter_code
_entity_poly.pdbx_strand_id
1 'polypeptide(L)'
;MGKLLILCCSLTMLFGCHTRGTYEQTSQELTGLEVIAPHLGYFKSWVPIGNEGANQMTAERQAEQVQALNLCLEQLSSSADMLPSHALRSVLLVQCMQKQGWQFVVEELYITR
;
A
#
# COMPACT_ATOMS: atom_id res chain seq x y z
N MET A 1 -32.49 -38.98 -4.03
CA MET A 1 -31.92 -37.72 -4.55
C MET A 1 -31.23 -36.95 -3.42
N GLY A 2 -29.98 -37.27 -3.09
CA GLY A 2 -29.34 -36.64 -1.91
C GLY A 2 -27.85 -36.86 -1.77
N LYS A 3 -27.11 -37.05 -2.88
CA LYS A 3 -25.66 -37.29 -2.83
C LYS A 3 -24.84 -36.51 -3.86
N LEU A 4 -25.45 -35.65 -4.68
CA LEU A 4 -24.71 -34.90 -5.72
C LEU A 4 -24.27 -33.49 -5.29
N LEU A 5 -24.77 -32.95 -4.18
CA LEU A 5 -24.50 -31.55 -3.79
C LEU A 5 -23.21 -31.34 -2.99
N ILE A 6 -22.55 -32.40 -2.53
CA ILE A 6 -21.38 -32.29 -1.64
C ILE A 6 -20.05 -32.24 -2.43
N LEU A 7 -20.04 -32.63 -3.71
CA LEU A 7 -18.79 -32.69 -4.49
C LEU A 7 -18.34 -31.33 -5.07
N CYS A 8 -19.23 -30.34 -5.23
CA CYS A 8 -18.85 -29.05 -5.83
C CYS A 8 -18.12 -28.11 -4.87
N CYS A 9 -18.30 -28.23 -3.55
CA CYS A 9 -17.68 -27.32 -2.58
C CYS A 9 -16.23 -27.67 -2.23
N SER A 10 -15.71 -28.82 -2.69
CA SER A 10 -14.38 -29.30 -2.31
C SER A 10 -13.28 -28.92 -3.32
N LEU A 11 -13.65 -28.36 -4.48
CA LEU A 11 -12.71 -28.07 -5.58
C LEU A 11 -12.19 -26.62 -5.61
N THR A 12 -12.67 -25.74 -4.72
CA THR A 12 -12.23 -24.34 -4.66
C THR A 12 -11.02 -24.09 -3.75
N MET A 13 -10.52 -25.12 -3.04
CA MET A 13 -9.42 -24.99 -2.08
C MET A 13 -8.03 -25.38 -2.64
N LEU A 14 -7.81 -25.26 -3.96
CA LEU A 14 -6.49 -25.54 -4.57
C LEU A 14 -5.96 -24.46 -5.51
N PHE A 15 -6.58 -23.28 -5.54
CA PHE A 15 -5.87 -22.09 -5.99
C PHE A 15 -5.17 -21.50 -4.76
N GLY A 16 -3.92 -21.93 -4.53
CA GLY A 16 -3.01 -21.09 -3.77
C GLY A 16 -3.04 -19.72 -4.44
N CYS A 17 -3.51 -18.69 -3.72
CA CYS A 17 -3.55 -17.33 -4.22
C CYS A 17 -2.13 -16.89 -4.56
N HIS A 18 -1.68 -17.16 -5.79
CA HIS A 18 -0.65 -16.40 -6.45
C HIS A 18 -1.28 -15.10 -6.94
N THR A 19 -1.90 -14.34 -6.04
CA THR A 19 -2.20 -12.95 -6.29
C THR A 19 -0.86 -12.24 -6.29
N ARG A 20 -0.24 -12.11 -7.47
CA ARG A 20 0.79 -11.09 -7.68
C ARG A 20 0.12 -9.76 -7.35
N GLY A 21 0.35 -9.25 -6.13
CA GLY A 21 -0.29 -8.02 -5.68
C GLY A 21 -0.06 -6.87 -6.67
N THR A 22 -0.95 -5.87 -6.67
CA THR A 22 -0.87 -4.75 -7.61
C THR A 22 -0.13 -3.57 -7.00
N TYR A 23 0.11 -2.51 -7.78
CA TYR A 23 0.66 -1.27 -7.24
C TYR A 23 -0.34 -0.58 -6.31
N GLU A 24 -1.65 -0.68 -6.57
CA GLU A 24 -2.72 -0.16 -5.71
C GLU A 24 -2.73 -0.86 -4.36
N GLN A 25 -2.60 -2.20 -4.36
CA GLN A 25 -2.48 -2.94 -3.09
C GLN A 25 -1.21 -2.51 -2.34
N THR A 26 -0.09 -2.38 -3.06
CA THR A 26 1.18 -1.96 -2.47
C THR A 26 1.09 -0.54 -1.89
N SER A 27 0.38 0.40 -2.52
CA SER A 27 0.23 1.77 -2.02
C SER A 27 -0.61 1.85 -0.75
N GLN A 28 -1.64 1.01 -0.65
CA GLN A 28 -2.44 0.87 0.56
C GLN A 28 -1.59 0.34 1.72
N GLU A 29 -0.75 -0.66 1.47
CA GLU A 29 0.14 -1.23 2.48
C GLU A 29 1.25 -0.27 2.93
N LEU A 30 1.63 0.69 2.09
CA LEU A 30 2.56 1.77 2.43
C LEU A 30 1.88 2.97 3.12
N THR A 31 0.62 2.87 3.53
CA THR A 31 -0.06 3.97 4.22
C THR A 31 -0.82 3.45 5.45
N GLY A 32 -0.72 4.16 6.57
CA GLY A 32 -1.48 3.88 7.79
C GLY A 32 -0.69 3.21 8.90
N LEU A 33 -1.43 2.78 9.93
CA LEU A 33 -0.89 2.22 11.16
C LEU A 33 -0.64 0.72 11.04
N GLU A 34 0.55 0.28 11.45
CA GLU A 34 0.92 -1.12 11.63
C GLU A 34 1.26 -1.38 13.09
N VAL A 35 0.44 -2.21 13.76
CA VAL A 35 0.62 -2.55 15.18
C VAL A 35 1.57 -3.73 15.29
N ILE A 36 2.67 -3.57 16.03
CA ILE A 36 3.70 -4.61 16.20
C ILE A 36 3.64 -5.27 17.58
N ALA A 37 3.12 -4.57 18.58
CA ALA A 37 2.93 -5.09 19.94
C ALA A 37 1.81 -4.31 20.65
N PRO A 38 1.31 -4.78 21.80
CA PRO A 38 0.39 -3.99 22.61
C PRO A 38 1.01 -2.61 22.90
N HIS A 39 0.33 -1.56 22.45
CA HIS A 39 0.77 -0.16 22.60
C HIS A 39 1.94 0.29 21.72
N LEU A 40 2.42 -0.52 20.77
CA LEU A 40 3.52 -0.12 19.87
C LEU A 40 3.15 -0.39 18.41
N GLY A 41 3.50 0.55 17.54
CA GLY A 41 3.30 0.42 16.11
C GLY A 41 4.12 1.42 15.31
N TYR A 42 4.04 1.29 14.00
CA TYR A 42 4.58 2.27 13.07
C TYR A 42 3.46 2.92 12.28
N PHE A 43 3.53 4.24 12.11
CA PHE A 43 2.68 4.95 11.18
C PHE A 43 3.45 5.28 9.91
N LYS A 44 2.95 4.75 8.80
CA LYS A 44 3.51 4.94 7.47
C LYS A 44 2.72 6.03 6.76
N SER A 45 3.39 7.06 6.29
CA SER A 45 2.74 8.19 5.64
C SER A 45 3.61 8.82 4.55
N TRP A 46 2.97 9.69 3.76
CA TRP A 46 3.65 10.52 2.77
C TRP A 46 3.62 11.94 3.25
N VAL A 47 4.76 12.63 3.18
CA VAL A 47 4.84 14.06 3.50
C VAL A 47 5.54 14.81 2.37
N PRO A 48 5.26 16.10 2.16
CA PRO A 48 6.02 16.90 1.22
C PRO A 48 7.51 16.90 1.58
N ILE A 49 8.38 16.81 0.58
CA ILE A 49 9.82 16.91 0.79
C ILE A 49 10.13 18.27 1.43
N GLY A 50 10.94 18.25 2.49
CA GLY A 50 11.28 19.43 3.29
C GLY A 50 10.43 19.61 4.55
N ASN A 51 9.38 18.80 4.75
CA ASN A 51 8.62 18.75 5.99
C ASN A 51 9.10 17.60 6.89
N GLU A 52 9.17 17.84 8.20
CA GLU A 52 9.70 16.86 9.17
C GLU A 52 8.66 15.87 9.72
N GLY A 53 7.38 15.98 9.36
CA GLY A 53 6.37 15.04 9.86
C GLY A 53 4.97 15.20 9.27
N ALA A 54 4.12 14.19 9.50
CA ALA A 54 2.75 14.11 8.97
C ALA A 54 1.78 15.11 9.62
N ASN A 55 2.14 15.67 10.77
CA ASN A 55 1.30 16.55 11.60
C ASN A 55 0.93 17.90 10.95
N GLN A 56 1.43 18.19 9.74
CA GLN A 56 1.18 19.43 9.00
C GLN A 56 0.35 19.22 7.73
N MET A 57 -0.30 18.06 7.56
CA MET A 57 -1.10 17.76 6.38
C MET A 57 -2.43 18.52 6.39
N THR A 58 -2.55 19.56 5.55
CA THR A 58 -3.84 20.20 5.29
C THR A 58 -4.68 19.33 4.33
N ALA A 59 -6.00 19.57 4.27
CA ALA A 59 -6.87 18.88 3.32
C ALA A 59 -6.44 19.11 1.86
N GLU A 60 -5.92 20.30 1.55
CA GLU A 60 -5.37 20.62 0.23
C GLU A 60 -4.13 19.78 -0.07
N ARG A 61 -3.17 19.70 0.86
CA ARG A 61 -1.99 18.84 0.69
C ARG A 61 -2.34 17.36 0.59
N GLN A 62 -3.36 16.90 1.32
CA GLN A 62 -3.83 15.53 1.20
C GLN A 62 -4.43 15.26 -0.20
N ALA A 63 -5.13 16.22 -0.79
CA ALA A 63 -5.64 16.10 -2.15
C ALA A 63 -4.48 16.04 -3.18
N GLU A 64 -3.47 16.89 -3.02
CA GLU A 64 -2.25 16.85 -3.85
C GLU A 64 -1.51 15.51 -3.74
N GLN A 65 -1.41 14.96 -2.52
CA GLN A 65 -0.81 13.64 -2.26
C GLN A 65 -1.53 12.54 -3.03
N VAL A 66 -2.88 12.54 -2.98
CA VAL A 66 -3.71 11.55 -3.68
C VAL A 66 -3.54 11.67 -5.20
N GLN A 67 -3.48 12.89 -5.73
CA GLN A 67 -3.23 13.11 -7.16
C GLN A 67 -1.86 12.60 -7.59
N ALA A 68 -0.81 12.92 -6.83
CA ALA A 68 0.54 12.43 -7.09
C ALA A 68 0.61 10.90 -7.04
N LEU A 69 -0.06 10.28 -6.06
CA LEU A 69 -0.12 8.82 -5.93
C LEU A 69 -0.81 8.18 -7.14
N ASN A 70 -1.97 8.71 -7.55
CA ASN A 70 -2.70 8.19 -8.70
C ASN A 70 -1.89 8.27 -9.99
N LEU A 71 -1.17 9.38 -10.21
CA LEU A 71 -0.25 9.52 -11.35
C LEU A 71 0.84 8.45 -11.32
N CYS A 72 1.43 8.18 -10.15
CA CYS A 72 2.44 7.14 -10.01
C CYS A 72 1.89 5.74 -10.25
N LEU A 73 0.68 5.44 -9.77
CA LEU A 73 0.03 4.14 -9.99
C LEU A 73 -0.23 3.90 -11.48
N GLU A 74 -0.72 4.91 -12.21
CA GLU A 74 -0.96 4.83 -13.65
C GLU A 74 0.35 4.61 -14.44
N GLN A 75 1.41 5.38 -14.11
CA GLN A 75 2.71 5.24 -14.77
C GLN A 75 3.34 3.87 -14.53
N LEU A 76 3.29 3.39 -13.29
CA LEU A 76 3.92 2.13 -12.92
C LEU A 76 3.14 0.91 -13.44
N SER A 77 1.80 0.95 -13.42
CA SER A 77 0.96 -0.13 -13.94
C SER A 77 1.02 -0.25 -15.47
N SER A 78 1.13 0.87 -16.19
CA SER A 78 1.25 0.87 -17.66
C SER A 78 2.62 0.44 -18.19
N SER A 79 3.66 0.53 -17.36
CA SER A 79 5.05 0.25 -17.77
C SER A 79 5.49 -1.21 -17.68
N ALA A 80 4.68 -2.10 -17.09
CA ALA A 80 5.12 -3.44 -16.70
C ALA A 80 4.32 -4.56 -17.37
N ASP A 81 4.95 -5.29 -18.30
CA ASP A 81 4.40 -6.53 -18.89
C ASP A 81 4.20 -7.64 -17.84
N MET A 82 4.96 -7.59 -16.75
CA MET A 82 4.85 -8.48 -15.60
C MET A 82 5.00 -7.67 -14.32
N LEU A 83 4.05 -7.86 -13.38
CA LEU A 83 4.15 -7.24 -12.06
C LEU A 83 5.40 -7.75 -11.32
N PRO A 84 6.29 -6.86 -10.87
CA PRO A 84 7.48 -7.24 -10.13
C PRO A 84 7.13 -7.74 -8.73
N SER A 85 8.13 -8.18 -7.96
CA SER A 85 7.92 -8.59 -6.56
C SER A 85 7.33 -7.44 -5.72
N HIS A 86 6.69 -7.79 -4.62
CA HIS A 86 6.14 -6.79 -3.69
C HIS A 86 7.17 -5.76 -3.23
N ALA A 87 8.37 -6.24 -2.85
CA ALA A 87 9.47 -5.36 -2.44
C ALA A 87 9.87 -4.38 -3.55
N LEU A 88 9.99 -4.86 -4.79
CA LEU A 88 10.36 -3.99 -5.91
C LEU A 88 9.24 -3.00 -6.26
N ARG A 89 7.97 -3.40 -6.20
CA ARG A 89 6.84 -2.46 -6.35
C ARG A 89 6.88 -1.35 -5.30
N SER A 90 7.19 -1.70 -4.06
CA SER A 90 7.28 -0.73 -2.97
C SER A 90 8.38 0.30 -3.24
N VAL A 91 9.57 -0.15 -3.67
CA VAL A 91 10.67 0.75 -4.03
C VAL A 91 10.31 1.65 -5.19
N LEU A 92 9.74 1.10 -6.26
CA LEU A 92 9.35 1.87 -7.46
C LEU A 92 8.29 2.92 -7.14
N LEU A 93 7.31 2.58 -6.29
CA LEU A 93 6.29 3.52 -5.86
C LEU A 93 6.86 4.66 -5.01
N VAL A 94 7.75 4.35 -4.06
CA VAL A 94 8.46 5.38 -3.27
C VAL A 94 9.28 6.29 -4.18
N GLN A 95 10.03 5.72 -5.13
CA GLN A 95 10.83 6.52 -6.08
C GLN A 95 9.97 7.42 -6.96
N CYS A 96 8.80 6.95 -7.40
CA CYS A 96 7.88 7.78 -8.16
C CYS A 96 7.34 8.93 -7.31
N MET A 97 6.86 8.65 -6.10
CA MET A 97 6.35 9.67 -5.18
C MET A 97 7.43 10.72 -4.84
N GLN A 98 8.68 10.30 -4.66
CA GLN A 98 9.82 11.22 -4.47
C GLN A 98 9.99 12.18 -5.65
N LYS A 99 9.87 11.71 -6.89
CA LYS A 99 9.90 12.59 -8.08
C LYS A 99 8.71 13.57 -8.12
N GLN A 100 7.58 13.19 -7.51
CA GLN A 100 6.41 14.07 -7.36
C GLN A 100 6.51 15.01 -6.14
N GLY A 101 7.66 15.06 -5.43
CA GLY A 101 7.86 15.96 -4.30
C GLY A 101 7.41 15.39 -2.94
N TRP A 102 7.19 14.07 -2.85
CA TRP A 102 6.72 13.40 -1.64
C TRP A 102 7.75 12.42 -1.10
N GLN A 103 8.01 12.46 0.20
CA GLN A 103 8.85 11.47 0.87
C GLN A 103 8.01 10.50 1.71
N PHE A 104 8.44 9.25 1.73
CA PHE A 104 7.87 8.22 2.58
C PHE A 104 8.47 8.34 3.99
N VAL A 105 7.61 8.39 5.00
CA VAL A 105 8.02 8.51 6.40
C VAL A 105 7.41 7.37 7.21
N VAL A 106 8.20 6.84 8.12
CA VAL A 106 7.79 5.82 9.09
C VAL A 106 8.06 6.37 10.48
N GLU A 107 7.00 6.59 11.24
CA GLU A 107 7.08 7.12 12.60
C GLU A 107 6.74 6.01 13.59
N GLU A 108 7.59 5.79 14.59
CA GLU A 108 7.25 4.89 15.70
C GLU A 108 6.23 5.58 16.61
N LEU A 109 5.17 4.85 16.95
CA LEU A 109 4.07 5.33 17.77
C LEU A 109 3.88 4.47 19.02
N TYR A 110 3.63 5.17 20.13
CA TYR A 110 3.09 4.57 21.34
C TYR A 110 1.57 4.78 21.40
N ILE A 111 0.80 3.70 21.35
CA ILE A 111 -0.68 3.74 21.28
C ILE A 111 -1.25 3.71 22.70
N THR A 112 -1.62 4.88 23.23
CA THR A 112 -2.35 4.98 24.50
C THR A 112 -3.84 4.72 24.30
N ARG A 113 -4.46 3.99 25.25
CA ARG A 113 -5.92 3.75 25.27
C ARG A 113 -6.70 5.00 25.66
#